data_AF-A0A0W1QIN9-F1
#
_entry.id   AF-A0A0W1QIN9-F1
#
_cell.length_a   1.000
_cell.length_b   1.000
_cell.length_c   1.000
_cell.angle_alpha   90.00
_cell.angle_beta   90.00
_cell.angle_gamma   90.00
#
_symmetry.space_group_name_H-M   'P 1'
#
loop_
_entity.id
_entity.type
_entity.pdbx_description
1 polymer ?
#
loop_
_entity_poly.entity_id
_entity_poly.type
_entity_poly.pdbx_seq_one_letter_code
_entity_poly.pdbx_strand_id
1 'polypeptide(L)' 'MASDPAAAAMPIGLAVLLVGIATRQAASPTARIQTRLSMPMPRAALLAPAHGAFHHAAAAALSRWREE' A
#
# COMPACT_ATOMS: atom_id res chain seq x y z
N MET A 1 8.72 32.87 -23.57
CA MET A 1 8.59 31.55 -24.24
C MET A 1 7.21 31.03 -23.88
N ALA A 2 6.22 31.19 -24.77
CA ALA A 2 4.85 30.76 -24.49
C ALA A 2 4.77 29.24 -24.58
N SER A 3 4.24 28.57 -23.56
CA SER A 3 4.06 27.12 -23.57
C SER A 3 2.91 26.77 -24.50
N ASP A 4 3.14 25.85 -25.44
CA ASP A 4 2.13 25.37 -26.37
C ASP A 4 1.02 24.62 -25.62
N PRO A 5 -0.26 25.06 -25.66
CA PRO A 5 -1.36 24.34 -25.00
C PRO A 5 -1.64 22.98 -25.65
N ALA A 6 -1.23 22.75 -26.91
CA ALA A 6 -1.31 21.44 -27.54
C ALA A 6 -0.28 20.47 -26.96
N ALA A 7 0.88 20.96 -26.47
CA ALA A 7 1.82 20.16 -25.70
C ALA A 7 1.29 19.78 -24.31
N ALA A 8 0.35 20.57 -23.76
CA ALA A 8 -0.37 20.25 -22.53
C ALA A 8 -1.60 19.33 -22.76
N ALA A 9 -2.09 19.25 -23.99
CA ALA A 9 -3.23 18.40 -24.35
C ALA A 9 -2.77 16.95 -24.50
N MET A 10 -3.08 16.12 -23.50
CA MET A 10 -2.73 14.72 -23.52
C MET A 10 -3.52 13.96 -24.60
N PRO A 11 -2.85 13.26 -25.53
CA PRO A 11 -3.54 12.44 -26.52
C PRO A 11 -4.42 11.39 -25.82
N ILE A 12 -5.65 11.19 -26.32
CA ILE A 12 -6.63 10.28 -25.71
C ILE A 12 -6.06 8.86 -25.54
N GLY A 13 -5.34 8.35 -26.55
CA GLY A 13 -4.71 7.03 -26.47
C GLY A 13 -3.67 6.91 -25.35
N LEU A 14 -2.91 7.97 -25.10
CA LEU A 14 -1.95 8.03 -24.00
C LEU A 14 -2.66 8.08 -22.64
N ALA A 15 -3.78 8.81 -22.55
CA ALA A 15 -4.64 8.83 -21.36
C ALA A 15 -5.17 7.44 -21.00
N VAL A 16 -5.68 6.71 -21.98
CA VAL A 16 -6.16 5.34 -21.79
C VAL A 16 -5.02 4.42 -21.32
N LEU A 17 -3.84 4.54 -21.93
CA LEU A 17 -2.67 3.75 -21.54
C LEU A 17 -2.24 4.04 -20.09
N LEU A 18 -2.13 5.32 -19.71
CA LEU A 18 -1.75 5.71 -18.35
C LEU A 18 -2.77 5.25 -17.31
N VAL A 19 -4.06 5.29 -17.61
CA VAL A 19 -5.10 4.73 -16.75
C VAL A 19 -4.89 3.23 -16.54
N GLY A 20 -4.60 2.47 -17.59
CA GLY A 20 -4.29 1.04 -17.51
C GLY A 20 -3.05 0.73 -16.67
N ILE A 21 -2.01 1.56 -16.78
CA ILE A 21 -0.80 1.43 -15.96
C ILE A 21 -1.10 1.76 -14.50
N ALA A 22 -1.74 2.90 -14.23
CA ALA A 22 -2.05 3.35 -12.88
C ALA A 22 -2.95 2.35 -12.14
N THR A 23 -3.95 1.80 -12.81
CA THR A 23 -4.83 0.75 -12.24
C THR A 23 -4.05 -0.51 -11.86
N ARG A 24 -3.14 -0.99 -12.72
CA ARG A 24 -2.28 -2.14 -12.40
C ARG A 24 -1.35 -1.84 -11.22
N GLN A 25 -0.76 -0.65 -11.18
CA GLN A 25 0.12 -0.24 -10.07
C GLN A 25 -0.66 -0.18 -8.75
N ALA A 26 -1.85 0.43 -8.76
CA ALA A 26 -2.74 0.51 -7.61
C ALA A 26 -3.25 -0.87 -7.14
N ALA A 27 -3.42 -1.83 -8.06
CA ALA A 27 -3.85 -3.20 -7.74
C ALA A 27 -2.70 -4.12 -7.31
N SER A 28 -1.44 -3.67 -7.38
CA SER A 28 -0.28 -4.51 -7.07
C SER A 28 -0.26 -4.97 -5.60
N PRO A 29 0.36 -6.12 -5.29
CA PRO A 29 0.53 -6.58 -3.91
C PRO A 29 1.22 -5.53 -3.01
N THR A 30 2.22 -4.83 -3.54
CA THR A 30 2.94 -3.78 -2.82
C THR A 30 2.05 -2.59 -2.51
N ALA A 31 1.25 -2.11 -3.47
CA ALA A 31 0.30 -1.01 -3.22
C ALA A 31 -0.74 -1.39 -2.16
N ARG A 32 -1.22 -2.63 -2.15
CA ARG A 32 -2.13 -3.12 -1.10
C ARG A 32 -1.48 -3.11 0.28
N ILE A 33 -0.23 -3.55 0.39
CA ILE A 33 0.53 -3.47 1.64
C ILE A 33 0.70 -2.02 2.07
N GLN A 34 1.14 -1.14 1.15
CA GLN A 34 1.35 0.28 1.41
C GLN A 34 0.06 0.96 1.90
N THR A 35 -1.09 0.67 1.29
CA THR A 35 -2.38 1.19 1.73
C THR A 35 -2.68 0.76 3.16
N ARG A 36 -2.47 -0.52 3.52
CA ARG A 36 -2.67 -0.99 4.90
C ARG A 36 -1.76 -0.31 5.90
N LEU A 37 -0.49 -0.07 5.54
CA LEU A 37 0.48 0.63 6.38
C LEU A 37 0.16 2.13 6.53
N SER A 38 -0.42 2.73 5.49
CA SER A 38 -0.75 4.17 5.47
C SER A 38 -2.08 4.48 6.16
N MET A 39 -2.90 3.45 6.44
CA MET A 39 -4.14 3.64 7.19
C MET A 39 -3.81 4.01 8.64
N PRO A 40 -4.40 5.09 9.17
CA PRO A 40 -4.17 5.49 10.56
C PRO A 40 -4.69 4.40 11.49
N MET A 41 -3.78 3.76 12.19
CA MET A 41 -4.11 2.79 13.23
C MET A 41 -4.16 3.53 14.58
N PRO A 42 -5.17 3.29 15.43
CA PRO A 42 -5.23 3.92 16.74
C PRO A 42 -3.93 3.68 17.51
N ARG A 43 -3.27 4.75 17.96
CA ARG A 43 -1.97 4.66 18.65
C ARG A 43 -2.04 3.79 19.91
N ALA A 44 -3.21 3.77 20.56
CA ALA A 44 -3.53 2.87 21.66
C ALA A 44 -3.55 1.39 21.24
N ALA A 45 -4.02 1.06 20.04
CA ALA A 45 -4.00 -0.31 19.51
C ALA A 45 -2.59 -0.81 19.15
N LEU A 46 -1.65 0.12 18.89
CA LEU A 46 -0.24 -0.23 18.65
C LEU A 46 0.51 -0.58 19.94
N LEU A 47 0.13 0.03 21.07
CA LEU A 47 0.77 -0.17 22.38
C LEU A 47 -0.01 -1.11 23.31
N ALA A 48 -1.28 -1.36 23.01
CA ALA A 48 -2.13 -2.34 23.67
C ALA A 48 -2.80 -3.24 22.61
N PRO A 49 -2.02 -4.05 21.87
CA PRO A 49 -2.57 -4.97 20.89
C PRO A 49 -3.52 -5.96 21.58
N ALA A 50 -4.68 -6.25 20.97
CA ALA A 50 -5.72 -7.10 21.56
C ALA A 50 -5.22 -8.51 21.95
N HIS A 51 -4.13 -8.96 21.34
CA HIS A 51 -3.52 -10.27 21.57
C HIS A 51 -2.25 -10.18 22.43
N GLY A 52 -1.95 -9.01 23.01
CA GLY A 52 -0.73 -8.75 23.80
C GLY A 52 0.58 -8.68 22.99
N ALA A 53 0.58 -9.17 21.75
CA ALA A 53 1.74 -9.15 20.86
C ALA A 53 1.70 -7.99 19.86
N PHE A 54 2.81 -7.26 19.75
CA PHE A 54 2.99 -6.21 18.73
C PHE A 54 2.83 -6.75 17.30
N HIS A 55 3.26 -8.00 17.06
CA HIS A 55 3.09 -8.69 15.78
C HIS A 55 2.69 -10.15 16.00
N HIS A 56 1.38 -10.42 15.99
CA HIS A 56 0.79 -11.73 16.32
C HIS A 56 1.42 -12.89 15.55
N ALA A 57 1.57 -12.77 14.22
CA ALA A 57 2.09 -13.85 13.39
C ALA A 57 3.55 -14.21 13.74
N ALA A 58 4.36 -13.21 14.13
CA ALA A 58 5.75 -13.45 14.51
C ALA A 58 5.82 -14.09 15.91
N ALA A 59 5.01 -13.60 16.85
CA ALA A 59 4.89 -14.21 18.18
C ALA A 59 4.43 -15.67 18.12
N ALA A 60 3.47 -15.99 17.24
CA ALA A 60 3.01 -17.35 17.00
C ALA A 60 4.10 -18.24 16.38
N ALA A 61 4.84 -17.71 15.39
CA ALA A 61 5.95 -18.44 14.77
C ALA A 61 7.08 -18.76 15.78
N LEU A 62 7.44 -17.78 16.62
CA LEU A 62 8.45 -17.95 17.68
C LEU A 62 7.99 -18.94 18.76
N SER A 63 6.72 -18.90 19.13
CA SER A 63 6.16 -19.81 20.14
C SER A 63 6.16 -21.26 19.66
N ARG A 64 5.77 -21.47 18.39
CA ARG A 64 5.87 -22.79 17.75
C ARG A 64 7.31 -23.30 17.65
N TRP A 65 8.25 -22.45 17.25
CA TRP A 65 9.66 -22.85 17.16
C TRP A 65 10.23 -23.30 18.51
N ARG A 66 9.80 -22.70 19.62
CA ARG A 66 10.23 -23.10 20.96
C ARG A 66 9.70 -24.48 21.39
N GLU A 67 8.60 -24.93 20.78
CA GLU A 67 7.96 -26.22 21.09
C GLU A 67 8.51 -27.37 20.24
N GLU A 68 9.35 -27.06 19.24
CA GLU A 68 10.14 -27.99 18.42
C GLU A 68 11.51 -28.27 19.08
#